data_AF-A0A953QR92-F1
#
_entry.id   AF-A0A953QR92-F1
#
_cell.length_a   1.000
_cell.length_b   1.000
_cell.length_c   1.000
_cell.angle_alpha   90.00
_cell.angle_beta   90.00
_cell.angle_gamma   90.00
#
_symmetry.space_group_name_H-M   'P 1'
#
loop_
_entity.id
_entity.type
_entity.pdbx_description
1 polymer ?
#
loop_
_entity_poly.entity_id
_entity_poly.type
_entity_poly.pdbx_seq_one_letter_code
_entity_poly.pdbx_strand_id
1 'polypeptide(L)'
;MSPFLAARLPAEDELARDMGALAKVLFADEIRILGGEPLLNPRIVPILRAARASEVAARVVVPTNGVLLHTMPDDFWENVDEVRLNLYPGARPNERRIEQARQRAQESGTQLEISGYSSFRVTMVTEPHPPGPITNLIFRTCKNAHMYHCHMVHAGWFYKCSCPAYFTEYLARLGQPGYQPENDGFDIHRAADLRTELWRFLTESRALDACRHCLGYVGKQQTHEQLTTEETRDARCRPITRRTHLSRSALIAETCGYFGRRLSEPFVRKPQW
;
A
#
# COMPACT_ATOMS: atom_id res chain seq x y z
N MET A 1 -2.46 -11.10 8.32
CA MET A 1 -3.38 -11.07 7.14
C MET A 1 -4.53 -10.14 7.47
N SER A 2 -5.05 -9.38 6.49
CA SER A 2 -6.28 -8.58 6.72
C SER A 2 -7.40 -9.55 7.15
N PRO A 3 -8.17 -9.26 8.22
CA PRO A 3 -9.25 -10.15 8.64
C PRO A 3 -10.32 -10.31 7.55
N PHE A 4 -10.37 -9.35 6.61
CA PHE A 4 -11.33 -9.30 5.52
C PHE A 4 -10.89 -10.02 4.24
N LEU A 5 -9.65 -10.50 4.17
CA LEU A 5 -9.10 -11.11 2.96
C LEU A 5 -8.80 -12.61 3.16
N ALA A 6 -8.98 -13.39 2.10
CA ALA A 6 -8.49 -14.74 2.02
C ALA A 6 -6.97 -14.75 1.97
N ALA A 7 -6.36 -15.84 2.47
CA ALA A 7 -4.94 -16.04 2.33
C ALA A 7 -4.59 -16.27 0.86
N ARG A 8 -3.78 -15.38 0.28
CA ARG A 8 -3.15 -15.58 -1.02
C ARG A 8 -1.64 -15.50 -0.88
N LEU A 9 -0.98 -16.59 -1.23
CA LEU A 9 0.47 -16.62 -1.42
C LEU A 9 0.73 -16.56 -2.93
N PRO A 10 1.48 -15.57 -3.44
CA PRO A 10 1.81 -15.53 -4.86
C PRO A 10 2.59 -16.78 -5.26
N ALA A 11 2.45 -17.23 -6.51
CA ALA A 11 3.31 -18.30 -7.03
C ALA A 11 4.80 -17.87 -6.98
N GLU A 12 5.73 -18.82 -6.97
CA GLU A 12 7.19 -18.55 -6.93
C GLU A 12 7.62 -17.61 -8.05
N ASP A 13 7.08 -17.82 -9.23
CA ASP A 13 7.56 -17.15 -10.43
C ASP A 13 6.79 -15.87 -10.75
N GLU A 14 5.65 -15.63 -10.06
CA GLU A 14 4.77 -14.49 -10.34
C GLU A 14 5.50 -13.17 -10.11
N LEU A 15 6.16 -13.03 -8.96
CA LEU A 15 6.88 -11.81 -8.61
C LEU A 15 8.06 -11.57 -9.55
N ALA A 16 8.88 -12.60 -9.79
CA ALA A 16 10.06 -12.49 -10.64
C ALA A 16 9.66 -12.07 -12.07
N ARG A 17 8.59 -12.67 -12.60
CA ARG A 17 8.04 -12.32 -13.92
C ARG A 17 7.55 -10.87 -13.97
N ASP A 18 6.74 -10.46 -13.00
CA ASP A 18 6.13 -9.13 -12.99
C ASP A 18 7.19 -8.04 -12.77
N MET A 19 8.10 -8.24 -11.82
CA MET A 19 9.20 -7.30 -11.56
C MET A 19 10.19 -7.25 -12.71
N GLY A 20 10.53 -8.39 -13.32
CA GLY A 20 11.43 -8.44 -14.48
C GLY A 20 10.87 -7.76 -15.72
N ALA A 21 9.55 -7.71 -15.89
CA ALA A 21 8.92 -6.90 -16.92
C ALA A 21 9.03 -5.40 -16.61
N LEU A 22 8.72 -5.00 -15.37
CA LEU A 22 8.74 -3.60 -14.94
C LEU A 22 10.14 -2.99 -14.90
N ALA A 23 11.16 -3.75 -14.47
CA ALA A 23 12.55 -3.29 -14.37
C ALA A 23 13.13 -2.78 -15.72
N LYS A 24 12.52 -3.16 -16.85
CA LYS A 24 12.90 -2.68 -18.18
C LYS A 24 12.54 -1.20 -18.42
N VAL A 25 11.56 -0.67 -17.67
CA VAL A 25 10.97 0.66 -17.94
C VAL A 25 10.78 1.52 -16.69
N LEU A 26 10.89 0.92 -15.51
CA LEU A 26 10.63 1.55 -14.22
C LEU A 26 11.77 1.22 -13.26
N PHE A 27 12.20 2.22 -12.52
CA PHE A 27 13.10 2.11 -11.38
C PHE A 27 12.50 2.89 -10.22
N ALA A 28 12.47 2.31 -9.02
CA ALA A 28 11.93 2.93 -7.81
C ALA A 28 13.01 3.11 -6.73
N ASP A 29 12.80 4.05 -5.80
CA ASP A 29 13.70 4.21 -4.66
C ASP A 29 13.64 3.01 -3.70
N GLU A 30 12.46 2.41 -3.57
CA GLU A 30 12.26 1.22 -2.74
C GLU A 30 11.11 0.34 -3.22
N ILE A 31 11.28 -0.96 -3.04
CA ILE A 31 10.20 -1.95 -3.10
C ILE A 31 9.86 -2.40 -1.68
N ARG A 32 8.58 -2.31 -1.31
CA ARG A 32 8.10 -2.75 0.00
C ARG A 32 7.42 -4.10 -0.13
N ILE A 33 7.90 -5.10 0.62
CA ILE A 33 7.21 -6.38 0.75
C ILE A 33 6.14 -6.25 1.84
N LEU A 34 4.91 -6.05 1.38
CA LEU A 34 3.75 -5.80 2.22
C LEU A 34 2.85 -7.04 2.34
N GLY A 35 1.86 -6.92 3.22
CA GLY A 35 0.79 -7.89 3.41
C GLY A 35 -0.08 -7.44 4.58
N GLY A 36 -0.74 -8.38 5.25
CA GLY A 36 -1.25 -8.07 6.59
C GLY A 36 -0.13 -8.04 7.63
N GLU A 37 0.64 -9.13 7.70
CA GLU A 37 1.91 -9.19 8.43
C GLU A 37 2.85 -10.04 7.55
N PRO A 38 3.89 -9.46 6.93
CA PRO A 38 4.71 -10.16 5.95
C PRO A 38 5.46 -11.35 6.54
N LEU A 39 5.84 -11.30 7.82
CA LEU A 39 6.59 -12.38 8.46
C LEU A 39 5.76 -13.64 8.74
N LEU A 40 4.45 -13.60 8.51
CA LEU A 40 3.59 -14.80 8.50
C LEU A 40 3.68 -15.58 7.17
N ASN A 41 4.29 -14.99 6.13
CA ASN A 41 4.41 -15.66 4.84
C ASN A 41 5.60 -16.63 4.89
N PRO A 42 5.37 -17.96 4.75
CA PRO A 42 6.46 -18.94 4.77
C PRO A 42 7.44 -18.78 3.60
N ARG A 43 7.07 -18.01 2.58
CA ARG A 43 7.87 -17.74 1.38
C ARG A 43 8.46 -16.33 1.35
N ILE A 44 8.55 -15.66 2.50
CA ILE A 44 9.14 -14.31 2.60
C ILE A 44 10.56 -14.24 2.05
N VAL A 45 11.42 -15.22 2.36
CA VAL A 45 12.81 -15.24 1.87
C VAL A 45 12.90 -15.39 0.35
N PRO A 46 12.24 -16.38 -0.29
CA PRO A 46 12.15 -16.42 -1.76
C PRO A 46 11.62 -15.13 -2.40
N ILE A 47 10.64 -14.48 -1.77
CA ILE A 47 10.09 -13.19 -2.24
C ILE A 47 11.15 -12.09 -2.19
N LEU A 48 11.91 -11.98 -1.10
CA LEU A 48 12.97 -10.98 -0.95
C LEU A 48 14.10 -11.19 -1.97
N ARG A 49 14.51 -12.45 -2.19
CA ARG A 49 15.50 -12.80 -3.21
C ARG A 49 15.04 -12.39 -4.61
N ALA A 50 13.77 -12.69 -4.96
CA ALA A 50 13.21 -12.31 -6.25
C ALA A 50 13.09 -10.79 -6.41
N ALA A 51 12.70 -10.07 -5.36
CA ALA A 51 12.66 -8.61 -5.36
C ALA A 51 14.06 -8.01 -5.60
N ARG A 52 15.08 -8.51 -4.89
CA ARG A 52 16.47 -8.07 -5.04
C ARG A 52 17.01 -8.37 -6.44
N ALA A 53 16.81 -9.58 -6.94
CA ALA A 53 17.27 -10.02 -8.25
C ALA A 53 16.59 -9.27 -9.42
N SER A 54 15.45 -8.64 -9.18
CA SER A 54 14.75 -7.89 -10.23
C SER A 54 15.37 -6.54 -10.57
N GLU A 55 16.17 -5.97 -9.64
CA GLU A 55 16.79 -4.64 -9.78
C GLU A 55 15.79 -3.50 -10.08
N VAL A 56 14.49 -3.72 -9.86
CA VAL A 56 13.42 -2.74 -10.11
C VAL A 56 13.45 -1.58 -9.12
N ALA A 57 14.17 -1.73 -8.00
CA ALA A 57 14.28 -0.71 -6.98
C ALA A 57 15.66 -0.69 -6.33
N ALA A 58 16.06 0.48 -5.81
CA ALA A 58 17.34 0.65 -5.13
C ALA A 58 17.44 -0.10 -3.80
N ARG A 59 16.29 -0.32 -3.12
CA ARG A 59 16.23 -0.94 -1.79
C ARG A 59 15.02 -1.86 -1.63
N VAL A 60 15.20 -2.97 -0.94
CA VAL A 60 14.16 -3.89 -0.49
C VAL A 60 13.82 -3.59 0.96
N VAL A 61 12.56 -3.24 1.22
CA VAL A 61 12.07 -2.81 2.54
C VAL A 61 11.00 -3.77 3.06
N VAL A 62 11.08 -4.16 4.34
CA VAL A 62 10.06 -4.97 5.01
C VAL A 62 9.46 -4.23 6.21
N PRO A 63 8.25 -3.68 6.07
CA PRO A 63 7.48 -3.18 7.21
C PRO A 63 6.82 -4.33 7.99
N THR A 64 7.02 -4.40 9.31
CA THR A 64 6.49 -5.48 10.16
C THR A 64 6.09 -4.96 11.54
N ASN A 65 5.15 -5.63 12.22
CA ASN A 65 4.91 -5.40 13.64
C ASN A 65 6.02 -5.95 14.55
N GLY A 66 6.91 -6.79 14.00
CA GLY A 66 8.10 -7.34 14.67
C GLY A 66 7.88 -8.49 15.63
N VAL A 67 6.65 -8.94 15.85
CA VAL A 67 6.35 -10.05 16.78
C VAL A 67 7.11 -11.32 16.39
N LEU A 68 7.25 -11.56 15.08
CA LEU A 68 7.95 -12.72 14.50
C LEU A 68 9.36 -12.41 14.00
N LEU A 69 9.86 -11.18 14.16
CA LEU A 69 11.16 -10.80 13.59
C LEU A 69 12.32 -11.62 14.17
N HIS A 70 12.23 -11.98 15.45
CA HIS A 70 13.20 -12.85 16.13
C HIS A 70 13.29 -14.28 15.58
N THR A 71 12.32 -14.73 14.77
CA THR A 71 12.34 -16.07 14.15
C THR A 71 12.90 -16.03 12.73
N MET A 72 13.29 -14.85 12.21
CA MET A 72 13.76 -14.72 10.84
C MET A 72 15.21 -15.23 10.69
N PRO A 73 15.47 -16.11 9.70
CA PRO A 73 16.79 -16.71 9.49
C PRO A 73 17.80 -15.67 8.97
N ASP A 74 19.10 -15.97 8.98
CA ASP A 74 20.15 -15.11 8.40
C ASP A 74 19.82 -14.68 6.97
N ASP A 75 19.33 -15.62 6.17
CA ASP A 75 18.93 -15.44 4.76
C ASP A 75 17.83 -14.37 4.57
N PHE A 76 16.99 -14.11 5.57
CA PHE A 76 16.07 -12.97 5.54
C PHE A 76 16.83 -11.64 5.61
N TRP A 77 17.77 -11.54 6.56
CA TRP A 77 18.56 -10.33 6.82
C TRP A 77 19.53 -10.01 5.69
N GLU A 78 20.07 -11.03 5.02
CA GLU A 78 20.93 -10.87 3.84
C GLU A 78 20.19 -10.32 2.61
N ASN A 79 18.85 -10.45 2.56
CA ASN A 79 18.03 -10.09 1.40
C ASN A 79 17.11 -8.89 1.64
N VAL A 80 17.23 -8.20 2.77
CA VAL A 80 16.48 -6.98 3.10
C VAL A 80 17.45 -5.85 3.39
N ASP A 81 17.23 -4.68 2.78
CA ASP A 81 18.09 -3.52 3.02
C ASP A 81 17.59 -2.70 4.22
N GLU A 82 16.28 -2.72 4.47
CA GLU A 82 15.64 -1.98 5.57
C GLU A 82 14.45 -2.73 6.18
N VAL A 83 14.44 -2.87 7.51
CA VAL A 83 13.29 -3.33 8.28
C VAL A 83 12.63 -2.12 8.98
N ARG A 84 11.35 -1.88 8.68
CA ARG A 84 10.54 -0.87 9.37
C ARG A 84 9.69 -1.53 10.45
N LEU A 85 10.17 -1.48 11.68
CA LEU A 85 9.51 -2.01 12.86
C LEU A 85 8.44 -1.04 13.36
N ASN A 86 7.17 -1.34 13.04
CA ASN A 86 6.03 -0.53 13.41
C ASN A 86 5.41 -1.03 14.72
N LEU A 87 5.52 -0.24 15.79
CA LEU A 87 4.99 -0.58 17.10
C LEU A 87 3.55 -0.11 17.22
N TYR A 88 2.62 -1.07 17.28
CA TYR A 88 1.19 -0.82 17.45
C TYR A 88 0.74 -1.11 18.89
N PRO A 89 -0.26 -0.37 19.41
CA PRO A 89 -0.94 -0.76 20.65
C PRO A 89 -1.46 -2.21 20.56
N GLY A 90 -1.16 -3.04 21.56
CA GLY A 90 -1.60 -4.43 21.64
C GLY A 90 -0.82 -5.45 20.80
N ALA A 91 -0.02 -5.03 19.82
CA ALA A 91 0.76 -5.92 18.96
C ALA A 91 2.18 -5.38 18.74
N ARG A 92 3.09 -5.69 19.68
CA ARG A 92 4.51 -5.32 19.60
C ARG A 92 5.43 -6.32 20.31
N PRO A 93 6.68 -6.49 19.85
CA PRO A 93 7.70 -7.22 20.60
C PRO A 93 8.00 -6.56 21.95
N ASN A 94 8.49 -7.35 22.90
CA ASN A 94 9.06 -6.83 24.14
C ASN A 94 10.45 -6.22 23.90
N GLU A 95 10.97 -5.49 24.88
CA GLU A 95 12.26 -4.79 24.78
C GLU A 95 13.42 -5.74 24.42
N ARG A 96 13.45 -6.94 25.01
CA ARG A 96 14.45 -7.96 24.67
C ARG A 96 14.45 -8.32 23.18
N ARG A 97 13.26 -8.51 22.58
CA ARG A 97 13.13 -8.82 21.14
C ARG A 97 13.47 -7.63 20.26
N ILE A 98 13.22 -6.41 20.72
CA ILE A 98 13.65 -5.19 20.03
C ILE A 98 15.18 -5.12 20.01
N GLU A 99 15.83 -5.41 21.14
CA GLU A 99 17.29 -5.43 21.21
C GLU A 99 17.90 -6.53 20.32
N GLN A 100 17.30 -7.71 20.31
CA GLN A 100 17.68 -8.77 19.36
C GLN A 100 17.55 -8.31 17.91
N ALA A 101 16.49 -7.60 17.56
CA ALA A 101 16.34 -7.05 16.20
C ALA A 101 17.43 -6.03 15.87
N ARG A 102 17.81 -5.15 16.83
CA ARG A 102 18.92 -4.19 16.65
C ARG A 102 20.24 -4.91 16.39
N GLN A 103 20.56 -5.91 17.20
CA GLN A 103 21.78 -6.70 17.05
C GLN A 103 21.83 -7.38 15.67
N ARG A 104 20.74 -8.04 15.27
CA ARG A 104 20.66 -8.73 13.97
C ARG A 104 20.76 -7.77 12.78
N ALA A 105 20.14 -6.60 12.89
CA ALA A 105 20.26 -5.56 11.89
C ALA A 105 21.71 -5.05 11.77
N GLN A 106 22.39 -4.84 12.90
CA GLN A 106 23.79 -4.42 12.92
C GLN A 106 24.72 -5.49 12.32
N GLU A 107 24.55 -6.77 12.70
CA GLU A 107 25.36 -7.89 12.21
C GLU A 107 25.25 -8.08 10.69
N SER A 108 24.06 -7.84 10.13
CA SER A 108 23.78 -8.00 8.70
C SER A 108 23.97 -6.73 7.86
N GLY A 109 24.17 -5.58 8.50
CA GLY A 109 24.16 -4.28 7.81
C GLY A 109 22.77 -3.82 7.34
N THR A 110 21.70 -4.45 7.81
CA THR A 110 20.31 -4.04 7.54
C THR A 110 19.98 -2.76 8.30
N GLN A 111 19.33 -1.79 7.66
CA GLN A 111 18.80 -0.62 8.36
C GLN A 111 17.57 -1.00 9.19
N LEU A 112 17.50 -0.54 10.45
CA LEU A 112 16.34 -0.77 11.31
C LEU A 112 15.72 0.56 11.72
N GLU A 113 14.54 0.86 11.20
CA GLU A 113 13.70 1.99 11.61
C GLU A 113 12.65 1.50 12.61
N ILE A 114 12.49 2.18 13.73
CA ILE A 114 11.49 1.82 14.75
C ILE A 114 10.55 3.01 14.98
N SER A 115 9.28 2.81 14.66
CA SER A 115 8.26 3.87 14.70
C SER A 115 7.03 3.42 15.48
N GLY A 116 6.57 4.27 16.41
CA GLY A 116 5.36 4.04 17.19
C GLY A 116 4.13 4.69 16.55
N TYR A 117 3.04 3.94 16.39
CA TYR A 117 1.81 4.44 15.78
C TYR A 117 0.62 4.26 16.72
N SER A 118 0.08 5.37 17.24
CA SER A 118 -1.09 5.37 18.13
C SER A 118 -2.40 5.70 17.41
N SER A 119 -2.35 6.14 16.15
CA SER A 119 -3.53 6.50 15.36
C SER A 119 -3.34 6.19 13.88
N PHE A 120 -4.45 5.93 13.20
CA PHE A 120 -4.50 5.68 11.77
C PHE A 120 -5.53 6.56 11.10
N ARG A 121 -5.28 6.85 9.83
CA ARG A 121 -6.28 7.50 9.00
C ARG A 121 -7.31 6.47 8.56
N VAL A 122 -8.58 6.77 8.79
CA VAL A 122 -9.69 5.99 8.24
C VAL A 122 -9.80 6.26 6.75
N THR A 123 -9.69 5.22 5.94
CA THR A 123 -9.70 5.35 4.48
C THR A 123 -10.88 4.62 3.86
N MET A 124 -11.08 3.34 4.16
CA MET A 124 -12.13 2.54 3.53
C MET A 124 -13.52 2.92 4.05
N VAL A 125 -14.47 3.16 3.13
CA VAL A 125 -15.86 3.45 3.49
C VAL A 125 -16.74 2.21 3.27
N THR A 126 -17.72 2.04 4.16
CA THR A 126 -18.75 1.01 4.07
C THR A 126 -19.86 1.35 3.06
N GLU A 127 -19.99 2.64 2.73
CA GLU A 127 -20.94 3.17 1.75
C GLU A 127 -20.18 3.93 0.65
N PRO A 128 -20.37 3.59 -0.64
CA PRO A 128 -19.63 4.24 -1.72
C PRO A 128 -20.05 5.69 -1.92
N HIS A 129 -19.09 6.52 -2.31
CA HIS A 129 -19.36 7.85 -2.84
C HIS A 129 -20.00 7.74 -4.24
N PRO A 130 -20.86 8.69 -4.63
CA PRO A 130 -21.31 8.78 -6.00
C PRO A 130 -20.13 9.09 -6.93
N PRO A 131 -20.16 8.62 -8.19
CA PRO A 131 -19.23 9.13 -9.19
C PRO A 131 -19.37 10.66 -9.31
N GLY A 132 -18.28 11.34 -9.68
CA GLY A 132 -18.29 12.78 -9.93
C GLY A 132 -17.44 13.60 -8.97
N PRO A 133 -17.84 14.86 -8.63
CA PRO A 133 -16.95 15.85 -8.04
C PRO A 133 -16.26 15.41 -6.75
N ILE A 134 -16.99 14.75 -5.84
CA ILE A 134 -16.41 14.33 -4.55
C ILE A 134 -15.36 13.24 -4.72
N THR A 135 -15.63 12.23 -5.54
CA THR A 135 -14.70 11.13 -5.82
C THR A 135 -13.44 11.66 -6.50
N ASN A 136 -13.60 12.61 -7.44
CA ASN A 136 -12.49 13.28 -8.10
C ASN A 136 -11.64 14.11 -7.12
N LEU A 137 -12.28 14.82 -6.18
CA LEU A 137 -11.55 15.57 -5.15
C LEU A 137 -10.78 14.64 -4.20
N ILE A 138 -11.39 13.53 -3.78
CA ILE A 138 -10.71 12.53 -2.94
C ILE A 138 -9.48 11.96 -3.65
N PHE A 139 -9.60 11.62 -4.94
CA PHE A 139 -8.48 11.16 -5.74
C PHE A 139 -7.37 12.22 -5.82
N ARG A 140 -7.70 13.43 -6.29
CA ARG A 140 -6.72 14.53 -6.48
C ARG A 140 -5.98 14.92 -5.20
N THR A 141 -6.64 14.80 -4.05
CA THR A 141 -6.04 15.09 -2.73
C THR A 141 -5.34 13.87 -2.10
N CYS A 142 -5.34 12.72 -2.77
CA CYS A 142 -4.77 11.49 -2.26
C CYS A 142 -3.24 11.52 -2.35
N LYS A 143 -2.57 11.67 -1.20
CA LYS A 143 -1.11 11.59 -1.12
C LYS A 143 -0.55 10.22 -1.52
N ASN A 144 -1.27 9.12 -1.28
CA ASN A 144 -0.82 7.80 -1.73
C ASN A 144 -0.65 7.73 -3.24
N ALA A 145 -1.56 8.36 -4.00
CA ALA A 145 -1.53 8.33 -5.46
C ALA A 145 -0.59 9.38 -6.07
N HIS A 146 -0.37 10.51 -5.38
CA HIS A 146 0.26 11.70 -5.99
C HIS A 146 1.52 12.22 -5.29
N MET A 147 1.84 11.75 -4.09
CA MET A 147 2.98 12.25 -3.31
C MET A 147 3.89 11.12 -2.85
N TYR A 148 3.31 10.04 -2.33
CA TYR A 148 4.07 8.89 -1.85
C TYR A 148 4.33 7.85 -2.93
N HIS A 149 3.60 7.92 -4.05
CA HIS A 149 3.70 6.95 -5.15
C HIS A 149 3.67 5.49 -4.64
N CYS A 150 2.74 5.21 -3.71
CA CYS A 150 2.56 3.88 -3.11
C CYS A 150 1.87 2.94 -4.10
N HIS A 151 2.52 2.72 -5.24
CA HIS A 151 2.05 1.85 -6.29
C HIS A 151 2.13 0.39 -5.85
N MET A 152 1.17 -0.42 -6.31
CA MET A 152 1.08 -1.81 -5.92
C MET A 152 1.19 -2.70 -7.15
N VAL A 153 1.98 -3.76 -7.05
CA VAL A 153 2.01 -4.83 -8.04
C VAL A 153 1.39 -6.09 -7.45
N HIS A 154 0.44 -6.67 -8.16
CA HIS A 154 -0.29 -7.85 -7.72
C HIS A 154 -0.86 -8.60 -8.93
N ALA A 155 -0.59 -9.90 -9.06
CA ALA A 155 -1.25 -10.76 -10.05
C ALA A 155 -1.03 -10.36 -11.52
N GLY A 156 0.14 -9.81 -11.88
CA GLY A 156 0.39 -9.30 -13.23
C GLY A 156 -0.15 -7.88 -13.48
N TRP A 157 -0.70 -7.23 -12.45
CA TRP A 157 -1.27 -5.89 -12.55
C TRP A 157 -0.47 -4.87 -11.73
N PHE A 158 -0.35 -3.67 -12.28
CA PHE A 158 0.20 -2.49 -11.62
C PHE A 158 -0.93 -1.51 -11.27
N TYR A 159 -0.99 -1.04 -10.02
CA TYR A 159 -2.02 -0.16 -9.51
C TYR A 159 -1.43 1.13 -8.95
N LYS A 160 -2.14 2.26 -9.08
CA LYS A 160 -1.70 3.54 -8.49
C LYS A 160 -1.66 3.54 -6.96
N CYS A 161 -2.47 2.68 -6.33
CA CYS A 161 -2.49 2.49 -4.88
C CYS A 161 -2.85 1.03 -4.56
N SER A 162 -2.77 0.64 -3.29
CA SER A 162 -3.06 -0.73 -2.85
C SER A 162 -4.54 -1.08 -2.75
N CYS A 163 -5.44 -0.08 -2.71
CA CYS A 163 -6.86 -0.32 -2.47
C CYS A 163 -7.52 -1.25 -3.52
N PRO A 164 -7.35 -1.03 -4.85
CA PRO A 164 -7.93 -1.88 -5.88
C PRO A 164 -7.71 -3.38 -5.66
N ALA A 165 -6.47 -3.79 -5.40
CA ALA A 165 -6.09 -5.20 -5.29
C ALA A 165 -6.82 -5.98 -4.19
N TYR A 166 -7.45 -5.28 -3.23
CA TYR A 166 -8.09 -5.90 -2.06
C TYR A 166 -9.59 -5.61 -1.96
N PHE A 167 -10.13 -4.73 -2.81
CA PHE A 167 -11.51 -4.29 -2.71
C PHE A 167 -12.53 -5.32 -3.15
N THR A 168 -12.19 -6.24 -4.06
CA THR A 168 -13.10 -7.32 -4.46
C THR A 168 -13.62 -8.10 -3.26
N GLU A 169 -12.72 -8.56 -2.40
CA GLU A 169 -13.06 -9.36 -1.23
C GLU A 169 -13.68 -8.53 -0.11
N TYR A 170 -13.15 -7.33 0.15
CA TYR A 170 -13.70 -6.42 1.15
C TYR A 170 -15.16 -6.04 0.85
N LEU A 171 -15.46 -5.68 -0.40
CA LEU A 171 -16.81 -5.27 -0.81
C LEU A 171 -17.77 -6.45 -0.90
N ALA A 172 -17.30 -7.64 -1.31
CA ALA A 172 -18.10 -8.86 -1.25
C ALA A 172 -18.58 -9.16 0.18
N ARG A 173 -17.72 -8.98 1.20
CA ARG A 173 -18.10 -9.14 2.62
C ARG A 173 -19.10 -8.08 3.11
N LEU A 174 -19.09 -6.89 2.50
CA LEU A 174 -20.11 -5.86 2.76
C LEU A 174 -21.45 -6.11 2.05
N GLY A 175 -21.58 -7.22 1.30
CA GLY A 175 -22.76 -7.49 0.48
C GLY A 175 -22.84 -6.62 -0.78
N GLN A 176 -21.71 -6.07 -1.23
CA GLN A 176 -21.59 -5.21 -2.42
C GLN A 176 -20.64 -5.86 -3.45
N PRO A 177 -20.93 -7.07 -3.96
CA PRO A 177 -20.07 -7.73 -4.94
C PRO A 177 -20.07 -6.97 -6.28
N GLY A 178 -19.05 -7.21 -7.11
CA GLY A 178 -19.00 -6.71 -8.49
C GLY A 178 -17.94 -5.65 -8.76
N TYR A 179 -17.12 -5.28 -7.78
CA TYR A 179 -15.92 -4.50 -8.05
C TYR A 179 -14.91 -5.33 -8.86
N GLN A 180 -14.37 -4.73 -9.92
CA GLN A 180 -13.39 -5.33 -10.81
C GLN A 180 -12.07 -4.56 -10.70
N PRO A 181 -11.04 -5.10 -10.04
CA PRO A 181 -9.77 -4.41 -9.84
C PRO A 181 -9.10 -4.06 -11.16
N GLU A 182 -9.31 -4.86 -12.21
CA GLU A 182 -8.74 -4.67 -13.54
C GLU A 182 -9.11 -3.32 -14.18
N ASN A 183 -10.26 -2.73 -13.80
CA ASN A 183 -10.68 -1.40 -14.28
C ASN A 183 -9.82 -0.26 -13.73
N ASP A 184 -9.15 -0.50 -12.59
CA ASP A 184 -8.26 0.44 -11.91
C ASP A 184 -6.77 0.05 -12.03
N GLY A 185 -6.49 -1.06 -12.71
CA GLY A 185 -5.17 -1.63 -12.87
C GLY A 185 -4.61 -1.44 -14.28
N PHE A 186 -3.31 -1.61 -14.38
CA PHE A 186 -2.57 -1.68 -15.64
C PHE A 186 -2.00 -3.10 -15.80
N ASP A 187 -2.38 -3.79 -16.87
CA ASP A 187 -1.88 -5.14 -17.17
C ASP A 187 -0.43 -5.06 -17.69
N ILE A 188 0.51 -5.53 -16.88
CA ILE A 188 1.95 -5.43 -17.16
C ILE A 188 2.34 -6.23 -18.41
N HIS A 189 1.60 -7.30 -18.72
CA HIS A 189 2.00 -8.29 -19.73
C HIS A 189 1.27 -8.13 -21.07
N ARG A 190 0.25 -7.26 -21.15
CA ARG A 190 -0.49 -7.01 -22.39
C ARG A 190 -0.12 -5.71 -23.10
N ALA A 191 0.71 -4.86 -22.49
CA ALA A 191 1.13 -3.61 -23.09
C ALA A 191 2.01 -3.85 -24.33
N ALA A 192 1.72 -3.14 -25.43
CA ALA A 192 2.55 -3.18 -26.64
C ALA A 192 3.79 -2.28 -26.49
N ASP A 193 3.62 -1.11 -25.86
CA ASP A 193 4.70 -0.24 -25.41
C ASP A 193 4.57 -0.04 -23.89
N LEU A 194 5.20 -0.94 -23.14
CA LEU A 194 5.14 -0.96 -21.68
C LEU A 194 5.51 0.40 -21.07
N ARG A 195 6.54 1.08 -21.58
CA ARG A 195 7.03 2.34 -21.01
C ARG A 195 6.00 3.45 -21.20
N THR A 196 5.57 3.67 -22.44
CA THR A 196 4.67 4.77 -22.79
C THR A 196 3.29 4.57 -22.16
N GLU A 197 2.78 3.34 -22.18
CA GLU A 197 1.46 3.03 -21.65
C GLU A 197 1.42 3.10 -20.13
N LEU A 198 2.44 2.58 -19.43
CA LEU A 198 2.57 2.71 -17.98
C LEU A 198 2.70 4.18 -17.56
N TRP A 199 3.51 4.96 -18.27
CA TRP A 199 3.64 6.40 -18.02
C TRP A 199 2.30 7.12 -18.17
N ARG A 200 1.54 6.82 -19.24
CA ARG A 200 0.19 7.38 -19.45
C ARG A 200 -0.76 6.97 -18.33
N PHE A 201 -0.71 5.71 -17.90
CA PHE A 201 -1.51 5.23 -16.78
C PHE A 201 -1.20 6.03 -15.51
N LEU A 202 0.08 6.14 -15.13
CA LEU A 202 0.53 6.88 -13.94
C LEU A 202 0.14 8.36 -13.97
N THR A 203 0.24 8.99 -15.14
CA THR A 203 -0.05 10.43 -15.31
C THR A 203 -1.52 10.77 -15.52
N GLU A 204 -2.38 9.76 -15.73
CA GLU A 204 -3.83 9.97 -15.87
C GLU A 204 -4.44 10.56 -14.59
N SER A 205 -5.21 11.64 -14.75
CA SER A 205 -5.86 12.37 -13.65
C SER A 205 -7.30 11.96 -13.36
N ARG A 206 -7.79 10.92 -14.05
CA ARG A 206 -9.10 10.30 -13.81
C ARG A 206 -9.05 9.56 -12.48
N ALA A 207 -10.08 9.76 -11.65
CA ALA A 207 -10.23 9.01 -10.42
C ALA A 207 -10.51 7.52 -10.73
N LEU A 208 -9.99 6.66 -9.86
CA LEU A 208 -10.23 5.22 -9.89
C LEU A 208 -11.66 4.91 -9.41
N ASP A 209 -12.23 3.79 -9.85
CA ASP A 209 -13.48 3.27 -9.30
C ASP A 209 -13.32 2.95 -7.81
N ALA A 210 -12.16 2.44 -7.40
CA ALA A 210 -11.76 2.27 -6.00
C ALA A 210 -11.88 3.56 -5.19
N CYS A 211 -11.69 4.75 -5.78
CA CYS A 211 -11.81 6.01 -5.05
C CYS A 211 -13.23 6.25 -4.53
N ARG A 212 -14.26 5.58 -5.07
CA ARG A 212 -15.62 5.61 -4.53
C ARG A 212 -15.72 4.92 -3.17
N HIS A 213 -14.82 3.99 -2.88
CA HIS A 213 -14.82 3.19 -1.66
C HIS A 213 -13.72 3.62 -0.67
N CYS A 214 -13.12 4.80 -0.88
CA CYS A 214 -12.03 5.31 -0.07
C CYS A 214 -12.19 6.81 0.24
N LEU A 215 -11.65 7.28 1.36
CA LEU A 215 -11.52 8.69 1.74
C LEU A 215 -10.11 9.24 1.43
N GLY A 216 -9.21 8.40 0.91
CA GLY A 216 -7.84 8.78 0.60
C GLY A 216 -7.15 9.44 1.80
N TYR A 217 -6.45 10.54 1.56
CA TYR A 217 -5.74 11.27 2.60
C TYR A 217 -6.64 12.21 3.43
N VAL A 218 -7.90 12.40 3.04
CA VAL A 218 -8.82 13.35 3.70
C VAL A 218 -9.75 12.69 4.71
N GLY A 219 -9.61 11.38 4.96
CA GLY A 219 -10.27 10.72 6.07
C GLY A 219 -9.76 11.21 7.43
N LYS A 220 -10.57 11.12 8.48
CA LYS A 220 -10.17 11.48 9.85
C LYS A 220 -9.13 10.51 10.40
N GLN A 221 -8.27 11.00 11.29
CA GLN A 221 -7.46 10.13 12.13
C GLN A 221 -8.29 9.58 13.27
N GLN A 222 -8.05 8.33 13.64
CA GLN A 222 -8.63 7.63 14.77
C GLN A 222 -7.54 6.93 15.55
N THR A 223 -7.69 6.89 16.86
CA THR A 223 -6.83 6.08 17.73
C THR A 223 -6.86 4.62 17.27
N HIS A 224 -5.70 3.97 17.28
CA HIS A 224 -5.60 2.56 16.95
C HIS A 224 -6.23 1.72 18.06
N GLU A 225 -7.16 0.86 17.68
CA GLU A 225 -7.83 -0.10 18.57
C GLU A 225 -7.87 -1.45 17.87
N GLN A 226 -7.68 -2.52 18.64
CA GLN A 226 -7.85 -3.86 18.13
C GLN A 226 -9.34 -4.13 17.92
N LEU A 227 -9.70 -4.58 16.72
CA LEU A 227 -11.07 -4.96 16.40
C LEU A 227 -11.50 -6.18 17.22
N THR A 228 -12.76 -6.20 17.63
CA THR A 228 -13.39 -7.38 18.23
C THR A 228 -13.59 -8.49 17.19
N THR A 229 -13.87 -9.71 17.65
CA THR A 229 -14.19 -10.84 16.76
C THR A 229 -15.40 -10.55 15.86
N GLU A 230 -16.36 -9.77 16.32
CA GLU A 230 -17.52 -9.38 15.52
C GLU A 230 -17.12 -8.38 14.44
N GLU A 231 -16.40 -7.33 14.81
CA GLU A 231 -15.94 -6.28 13.90
C GLU A 231 -14.94 -6.78 12.84
N THR A 232 -14.16 -7.82 13.16
CA THR A 232 -13.27 -8.48 12.18
C THR A 232 -14.04 -9.33 11.16
N ARG A 233 -15.25 -9.78 11.50
CA ARG A 233 -16.12 -10.56 10.59
C ARG A 233 -16.99 -9.66 9.75
N ASP A 234 -17.47 -8.56 10.32
CA ASP A 234 -18.39 -7.64 9.66
C ASP A 234 -17.98 -6.18 9.86
N ALA A 235 -17.47 -5.56 8.79
CA ALA A 235 -17.09 -4.15 8.80
C ALA A 235 -18.29 -3.20 9.00
N ARG A 236 -19.54 -3.67 8.87
CA ARG A 236 -20.75 -2.88 9.16
C ARG A 236 -20.94 -2.61 10.65
N CYS A 237 -20.28 -3.37 11.53
CA CYS A 237 -20.30 -3.11 12.98
C CYS A 237 -19.65 -1.77 13.35
N ARG A 238 -18.75 -1.24 12.50
CA ARG A 238 -18.18 0.12 12.62
C ARG A 238 -18.38 0.88 11.31
N PRO A 239 -19.59 1.40 11.03
CA PRO A 239 -19.90 1.99 9.74
C PRO A 239 -19.06 3.26 9.51
N ILE A 240 -18.26 3.22 8.45
CA ILE A 240 -17.47 4.36 8.00
C ILE A 240 -18.16 4.94 6.77
N THR A 241 -18.58 6.20 6.87
CA THR A 241 -19.19 6.93 5.75
C THR A 241 -18.49 8.27 5.56
N ARG A 242 -18.66 8.85 4.37
CA ARG A 242 -18.20 10.21 4.09
C ARG A 242 -18.71 11.22 5.11
N ARG A 243 -19.97 11.09 5.54
CA ARG A 243 -20.61 12.06 6.45
C ARG A 243 -19.93 12.08 7.82
N THR A 244 -19.49 10.93 8.30
CA THR A 244 -18.94 10.76 9.64
C THR A 244 -17.41 10.90 9.67
N HIS A 245 -16.72 10.40 8.64
CA HIS A 245 -15.26 10.22 8.66
C HIS A 245 -14.47 11.05 7.65
N LEU A 246 -15.11 11.82 6.77
CA LEU A 246 -14.39 12.81 5.96
C LEU A 246 -14.03 14.03 6.82
N SER A 247 -12.77 14.44 6.79
CA SER A 247 -12.31 15.68 7.40
C SER A 247 -12.47 16.83 6.39
N ARG A 248 -13.45 17.71 6.63
CA ARG A 248 -13.70 18.87 5.75
C ARG A 248 -12.51 19.82 5.70
N SER A 249 -11.86 20.05 6.85
CA SER A 249 -10.67 20.89 6.93
C SER A 249 -9.50 20.29 6.13
N ALA A 250 -9.27 18.98 6.26
CA ALA A 250 -8.24 18.31 5.46
C ALA A 250 -8.56 18.36 3.96
N LEU A 251 -9.83 18.12 3.58
CA LEU A 251 -10.25 18.21 2.19
C LEU A 251 -9.99 19.60 1.60
N ILE A 252 -10.36 20.66 2.32
CA ILE A 252 -10.12 22.04 1.89
C ILE A 252 -8.62 22.31 1.76
N ALA A 253 -7.85 21.99 2.80
CA ALA A 253 -6.40 22.24 2.83
C ALA A 253 -5.66 21.51 1.70
N GLU A 254 -5.94 20.22 1.51
CA GLU A 254 -5.30 19.42 0.47
C GLU A 254 -5.77 19.79 -0.93
N THR A 255 -7.02 20.27 -1.09
CA THR A 255 -7.52 20.79 -2.36
C THR A 255 -6.78 22.07 -2.75
N CYS A 256 -6.66 23.02 -1.83
CA CYS A 256 -5.88 24.24 -2.04
C CYS A 256 -4.41 23.91 -2.36
N GLY A 257 -3.82 22.98 -1.61
CA GLY A 257 -2.45 22.52 -1.86
C GLY A 257 -2.26 21.85 -3.22
N TYR A 258 -3.21 21.02 -3.65
CA TYR A 258 -3.18 20.38 -4.97
C TYR A 258 -3.21 21.41 -6.10
N PHE A 259 -4.14 22.37 -6.05
CA PHE A 259 -4.23 23.41 -7.07
C PHE A 259 -3.02 24.37 -7.03
N GLY A 260 -2.52 24.68 -5.84
CA GLY A 260 -1.28 25.45 -5.68
C GLY A 260 -0.10 24.78 -6.38
N ARG A 261 0.11 23.48 -6.15
CA ARG A 261 1.17 22.69 -6.82
C ARG A 261 1.01 22.66 -8.33
N ARG A 262 -0.20 22.39 -8.82
CA ARG A 262 -0.54 22.39 -10.26
C ARG A 262 -0.27 23.73 -10.94
N LEU A 263 -0.45 24.85 -10.23
CA LEU A 263 -0.19 26.19 -10.76
C LEU A 263 1.31 26.54 -10.74
N SER A 264 2.06 25.98 -9.78
CA SER A 264 3.51 26.18 -9.65
C SER A 264 4.36 25.19 -10.43
N GLU A 265 3.77 24.07 -10.88
CA GLU A 265 4.43 23.13 -11.78
C GLU A 265 4.86 23.90 -13.03
N PRO A 266 6.17 24.02 -13.30
CA PRO A 266 6.62 24.74 -14.47
C PRO A 266 6.00 24.07 -15.72
N PHE A 267 5.63 24.87 -16.72
CA PHE A 267 5.09 24.43 -18.02
C PHE A 267 6.11 23.61 -18.85
N VAL A 268 6.95 22.81 -18.20
CA VAL A 268 7.79 21.81 -18.82
C VAL A 268 6.90 20.59 -19.04
N ARG A 269 6.87 20.07 -20.27
CA ARG A 269 6.10 18.86 -20.67
C ARG A 269 6.43 17.58 -19.87
N LYS A 270 7.27 17.67 -18.84
CA LYS A 270 7.64 16.57 -17.96
C LYS A 270 7.18 16.90 -16.54
N PRO A 271 6.14 16.23 -16.06
CA PRO A 271 5.91 16.13 -14.63
C PRO A 271 7.20 15.66 -13.94
N GLN A 272 7.66 16.41 -12.95
CA GLN A 272 8.72 15.99 -12.04
C GLN A 272 8.05 15.20 -10.92
N TRP A 273 7.82 13.92 -11.17
CA TRP A 273 7.53 12.91 -10.15
C TRP A 273 8.60 11.83 -10.28
#